data_AF-A0A4U9UPE2-F1
#
_entry.id   AF-A0A4U9UPE2-F1
#
_cell.length_a   1.000
_cell.length_b   1.000
_cell.length_c   1.000
_cell.angle_alpha   90.00
_cell.angle_beta   90.00
_cell.angle_gamma   90.00
#
_symmetry.space_group_name_H-M   'P 1'
#
loop_
_entity.id
_entity.type
_entity.pdbx_description
1 polymer ?
#
loop_
_entity_poly.entity_id
_entity_poly.type
_entity_poly.pdbx_seq_one_letter_code
_entity_poly.pdbx_strand_id
1 'polypeptide(L)'
;MGEKLAAEFKFDASLIALDVAADSLMTLQALNAGRLQKIGAVNAQFVSDVITRKPLNLGQGIWLSDSTEGNLTSAATVSRPAQAFDEEGEKVALLLTVAVADQQPLTVLNYLSDSVSEPKS
;
A
#
# COMPACT_ATOMS: atom_id res chain seq x y z
N MET A 1 -10.69 -31.03 -13.06
CA MET A 1 -10.42 -29.73 -13.70
C MET A 1 -11.11 -28.68 -12.86
N GLY A 2 -10.37 -28.04 -11.95
CA GLY A 2 -10.90 -27.00 -11.08
C GLY A 2 -10.00 -25.80 -11.28
N GLU A 3 -10.33 -24.95 -12.23
CA GLU A 3 -9.67 -23.66 -12.35
C GLU A 3 -9.99 -22.90 -11.07
N LYS A 4 -8.99 -22.74 -10.20
CA LYS A 4 -9.06 -21.86 -9.05
C LYS A 4 -9.23 -20.47 -9.64
N LEU A 5 -10.48 -19.98 -9.69
CA LEU A 5 -10.82 -18.61 -10.03
C LEU A 5 -9.81 -17.72 -9.30
N ALA A 6 -8.92 -17.08 -10.07
CA ALA A 6 -7.96 -16.15 -9.52
C ALA A 6 -8.76 -15.09 -8.75
N ALA A 7 -8.45 -14.91 -7.47
CA ALA A 7 -9.05 -13.82 -6.71
C ALA A 7 -8.66 -12.51 -7.40
N GLU A 8 -9.64 -11.66 -7.69
CA GLU A 8 -9.39 -10.38 -8.34
C GLU A 8 -8.54 -9.50 -7.43
N PHE A 9 -7.38 -9.06 -7.93
CA PHE A 9 -6.53 -8.10 -7.22
C PHE A 9 -7.22 -6.74 -7.19
N LYS A 10 -7.42 -6.20 -5.99
CA LYS A 10 -8.13 -4.92 -5.83
C LYS A 10 -7.16 -3.75 -5.84
N PHE A 11 -7.17 -2.98 -6.93
CA PHE A 11 -6.46 -1.71 -7.07
C PHE A 11 -7.25 -0.75 -7.95
N ASP A 12 -8.10 0.06 -7.33
CA ASP A 12 -8.89 1.10 -7.99
C ASP A 12 -8.59 2.48 -7.40
N ALA A 13 -9.11 3.54 -8.03
CA ALA A 13 -8.83 4.92 -7.65
C ALA A 13 -9.13 5.23 -6.17
N SER A 14 -10.03 4.49 -5.51
CA SER A 14 -10.31 4.66 -4.07
C SER A 14 -9.14 4.25 -3.17
N LEU A 15 -8.18 3.49 -3.70
CA LEU A 15 -6.96 3.05 -3.03
C LEU A 15 -5.75 3.96 -3.36
N ILE A 16 -5.97 5.08 -4.03
CA ILE A 16 -4.94 6.11 -4.25
C ILE A 16 -5.31 7.36 -3.45
N ALA A 17 -4.41 7.81 -2.57
CA ALA A 17 -4.54 9.03 -1.80
C ALA A 17 -3.43 9.99 -2.21
N LEU A 18 -3.80 11.15 -2.76
CA LEU A 18 -2.85 12.19 -3.10
C LEU A 18 -3.06 13.39 -2.19
N ASP A 19 -1.99 14.14 -1.99
CA ASP A 19 -1.99 15.39 -1.24
C ASP A 19 -2.56 15.26 0.18
N VAL A 20 -2.19 14.16 0.85
CA VAL A 20 -2.60 13.88 2.22
C VAL A 20 -1.93 14.87 3.17
N ALA A 21 -2.72 15.50 4.06
CA ALA A 21 -2.18 16.29 5.16
C ALA A 21 -1.58 15.36 6.23
N ALA A 22 -0.32 14.95 6.01
CA ALA A 22 0.43 14.06 6.88
C ALA A 22 1.87 14.53 7.02
N ASP A 23 2.39 14.41 8.24
CA ASP A 23 3.74 14.79 8.66
C ASP A 23 4.51 13.60 9.28
N SER A 24 3.93 12.40 9.22
CA SER A 24 4.44 11.18 9.86
C SER A 24 4.05 9.93 9.07
N LEU A 25 4.91 8.90 9.09
CA LEU A 25 4.59 7.61 8.45
C LEU A 25 3.35 6.97 9.09
N MET A 26 3.19 7.09 10.41
CA MET A 26 2.05 6.55 11.15
C MET A 26 0.71 7.05 10.60
N THR A 27 0.61 8.34 10.22
CA THR A 27 -0.61 8.91 9.65
C THR A 27 -0.93 8.28 8.29
N LEU A 28 0.09 8.11 7.44
CA LEU A 28 -0.06 7.46 6.13
C LEU A 28 -0.41 5.96 6.28
N GLN A 29 0.20 5.27 7.24
CA GLN A 29 -0.08 3.87 7.57
C GLN A 29 -1.53 3.69 8.02
N ALA A 30 -2.00 4.53 8.94
CA ALA A 30 -3.38 4.48 9.42
C ALA A 30 -4.40 4.74 8.30
N LEU A 31 -4.12 5.71 7.42
CA LEU A 31 -4.96 5.99 6.26
C LEU A 31 -5.05 4.78 5.32
N ASN A 32 -3.90 4.20 4.96
CA ASN A 32 -3.84 3.06 4.05
C ASN A 32 -4.49 1.80 4.65
N ALA A 33 -4.19 1.48 5.91
CA ALA A 33 -4.78 0.35 6.62
C ALA A 33 -6.32 0.49 6.70
N GLY A 34 -6.82 1.69 6.99
CA GLY A 34 -8.26 1.97 7.01
C GLY A 34 -8.93 1.79 5.64
N ARG A 35 -8.26 2.17 4.54
CA ARG A 35 -8.77 1.95 3.17
C ARG A 35 -8.86 0.48 2.82
N LEU A 36 -7.80 -0.29 3.09
CA LEU A 36 -7.79 -1.74 2.87
C LEU A 36 -8.86 -2.44 3.71
N GLN A 37 -9.06 -2.01 4.96
CA GLN A 37 -10.10 -2.56 5.83
C GLN A 37 -11.50 -2.25 5.29
N LYS A 38 -11.73 -1.01 4.81
CA LYS A 38 -13.02 -0.57 4.26
C LYS A 38 -13.46 -1.39 3.05
N ILE A 39 -12.53 -1.86 2.21
CA ILE A 39 -12.83 -2.71 1.05
C ILE A 39 -12.85 -4.21 1.39
N GLY A 40 -12.69 -4.56 2.67
CA GLY A 40 -12.67 -5.94 3.15
C GLY A 40 -11.41 -6.72 2.78
N ALA A 41 -10.32 -6.06 2.38
CA ALA A 41 -9.07 -6.73 1.99
C ALA A 41 -8.27 -7.22 3.20
N VAL A 42 -8.48 -6.61 4.38
CA VAL A 42 -7.72 -6.91 5.60
C VAL A 42 -8.60 -6.87 6.85
N ASN A 43 -8.18 -7.53 7.92
CA ASN A 43 -8.83 -7.52 9.22
C ASN A 43 -8.12 -6.61 10.25
N ALA A 44 -8.63 -6.57 11.49
CA ALA A 44 -8.07 -5.73 12.56
C ALA A 44 -6.62 -6.08 12.96
N GLN A 45 -6.20 -7.33 12.74
CA GLN A 45 -4.85 -7.79 13.06
C GLN A 45 -3.83 -7.18 12.10
N PHE A 46 -4.16 -7.15 10.79
CA PHE A 46 -3.38 -6.41 9.79
C PHE A 46 -3.25 -4.92 10.15
N VAL A 47 -4.38 -4.28 10.50
CA VAL A 47 -4.40 -2.85 10.83
C VAL A 47 -3.52 -2.55 12.05
N SER A 48 -3.63 -3.35 13.11
CA SER A 48 -2.83 -3.18 14.33
C SER A 48 -1.33 -3.38 14.07
N ASP A 49 -1.01 -4.34 13.22
CA ASP A 49 0.35 -4.68 12.88
C ASP A 49 1.02 -3.63 11.97
N VAL A 50 0.35 -3.23 10.88
CA VAL A 50 0.78 -2.11 10.04
C VAL A 50 0.88 -0.82 10.85
N ILE A 51 -0.03 -0.61 11.80
CA ILE A 51 0.05 0.31 12.94
C ILE A 51 1.45 0.62 13.48
N THR A 52 2.07 -0.49 13.88
CA THR A 52 3.09 -0.53 14.91
C THR A 52 4.45 -0.90 14.35
N ARG A 53 4.51 -1.39 13.11
CA ARG A 53 5.73 -1.70 12.38
C ARG A 53 6.20 -0.50 11.56
N LYS A 54 7.51 -0.24 11.59
CA LYS A 54 8.13 0.75 10.70
C LYS A 54 8.10 0.23 9.25
N PRO A 55 7.64 1.02 8.27
CA PRO A 55 7.70 0.66 6.86
C PRO A 55 9.14 0.45 6.37
N LEU A 56 9.30 -0.37 5.34
CA LEU A 56 10.57 -0.57 4.64
C LEU A 56 10.85 0.62 3.71
N ASN A 57 12.00 1.26 3.88
CA ASN A 57 12.47 2.30 2.97
C ASN A 57 13.06 1.67 1.70
N LEU A 58 12.53 2.03 0.53
CA LEU A 58 12.99 1.57 -0.79
C LEU A 58 13.93 2.59 -1.47
N GLY A 59 14.21 3.73 -0.82
CA GLY A 59 14.98 4.85 -1.33
C GLY A 59 14.12 5.86 -2.09
N GLN A 60 14.72 7.02 -2.41
CA GLN A 60 14.10 8.09 -3.22
C GLN A 60 12.75 8.59 -2.67
N GLY A 61 12.52 8.48 -1.36
CA GLY A 61 11.26 8.89 -0.75
C GLY A 61 10.15 7.85 -0.78
N ILE A 62 10.39 6.63 -1.26
CA ILE A 62 9.38 5.59 -1.41
C ILE A 62 9.49 4.59 -0.26
N TRP A 63 8.36 4.30 0.36
CA TRP A 63 8.25 3.38 1.48
C TRP A 63 7.21 2.30 1.20
N LEU A 64 7.47 1.10 1.72
CA LEU A 64 6.60 -0.07 1.62
C LEU A 64 6.15 -0.50 3.01
N SER A 65 4.86 -0.68 3.19
CA SER A 65 4.25 -1.26 4.37
C SER A 65 3.48 -2.51 3.98
N ASP A 66 3.60 -3.56 4.77
CA ASP A 66 2.89 -4.81 4.58
C ASP A 66 2.65 -5.47 5.94
N SER A 67 1.90 -6.58 5.92
CA SER A 67 1.77 -7.45 7.08
C SER A 67 1.74 -8.90 6.63
N THR A 68 2.28 -9.78 7.47
CA THR A 68 2.09 -11.23 7.35
C THR A 68 0.75 -11.70 7.94
N GLU A 69 0.09 -10.85 8.73
CA GLU A 69 -1.11 -11.19 9.49
C GLU A 69 -2.34 -10.49 8.92
N GLY A 70 -3.49 -11.16 8.96
CA GLY A 70 -4.78 -10.51 8.72
C GLY A 70 -5.10 -10.14 7.27
N ASN A 71 -4.35 -10.66 6.29
CA ASN A 71 -4.64 -10.54 4.87
C ASN A 71 -5.83 -11.43 4.47
N LEU A 72 -6.88 -10.84 3.89
CA LEU A 72 -8.09 -11.56 3.45
C LEU A 72 -8.24 -11.59 1.93
N THR A 73 -7.79 -10.54 1.25
CA THR A 73 -7.79 -10.44 -0.22
C THR A 73 -6.57 -9.65 -0.65
N SER A 74 -5.91 -10.08 -1.72
CA SER A 74 -4.77 -9.36 -2.26
C SER A 74 -5.18 -7.99 -2.81
N ALA A 75 -4.57 -6.93 -2.28
CA ALA A 75 -4.88 -5.54 -2.60
C ALA A 75 -3.68 -4.63 -2.30
N ALA A 76 -3.63 -3.45 -2.92
CA ALA A 76 -2.66 -2.43 -2.56
C ALA A 76 -3.30 -1.06 -2.46
N THR A 77 -2.68 -0.17 -1.71
CA THR A 77 -3.07 1.24 -1.59
C THR A 77 -1.83 2.10 -1.57
N VAL A 78 -1.93 3.31 -2.13
CA VAL A 78 -0.84 4.26 -2.20
C VAL A 78 -1.29 5.57 -1.57
N SER A 79 -0.45 6.16 -0.75
CA SER A 79 -0.66 7.49 -0.19
C SER A 79 0.56 8.38 -0.40
N ARG A 80 0.35 9.58 -0.94
CA ARG A 80 1.35 10.65 -1.08
C ARG A 80 1.00 11.83 -0.17
N PRO A 81 1.90 12.27 0.73
CA PRO A 81 1.67 13.48 1.50
C PRO A 81 1.67 14.72 0.60
N ALA A 82 0.96 15.77 1.01
CA ALA A 82 0.92 17.05 0.31
C ALA A 82 2.31 17.69 0.18
N GLN A 83 3.15 17.50 1.18
CA GLN A 83 4.56 17.88 1.17
C GLN A 83 5.38 16.71 1.68
N ALA A 84 6.46 16.37 0.97
CA ALA A 84 7.35 15.32 1.42
C ALA A 84 8.10 15.75 2.68
N PHE A 85 8.10 14.91 3.71
CA PHE A 85 8.72 15.17 5.01
C PHE A 85 9.88 14.20 5.27
N ASP A 86 10.57 14.35 6.38
CA ASP A 86 11.71 13.50 6.75
C ASP A 86 11.35 12.68 7.98
N GLU A 87 11.53 11.36 7.90
CA GLU A 87 11.37 10.43 9.02
C GLU A 87 12.74 9.81 9.33
N GLU A 88 13.28 10.11 10.52
CA GLU A 88 14.60 9.62 10.95
C GLU A 88 15.74 9.92 9.95
N GLY A 89 15.68 11.06 9.27
CA GLY A 89 16.68 11.50 8.29
C GLY A 89 16.47 10.97 6.87
N GLU A 90 15.42 10.17 6.66
CA GLU A 90 15.06 9.63 5.37
C GLU A 90 13.81 10.32 4.82
N LYS A 91 13.85 10.70 3.54
CA LYS A 91 12.73 11.36 2.87
C LYS A 91 11.51 10.43 2.82
N VAL A 92 10.32 10.98 3.02
CA VAL A 92 9.03 10.33 2.80
C VAL A 92 8.24 11.14 1.79
N ALA A 93 8.08 10.58 0.59
CA ALA A 93 7.33 11.16 -0.53
C ALA A 93 6.18 10.26 -0.99
N LEU A 94 6.21 8.97 -0.66
CA LEU A 94 5.16 8.02 -1.02
C LEU A 94 5.19 6.81 -0.07
N LEU A 95 4.02 6.37 0.37
CA LEU A 95 3.83 5.11 1.08
C LEU A 95 2.92 4.18 0.27
N LEU A 96 3.45 3.02 -0.10
CA LEU A 96 2.71 1.89 -0.66
C LEU A 96 2.40 0.92 0.48
N THR A 97 1.14 0.52 0.63
CA THR A 97 0.74 -0.54 1.56
C THR A 97 0.13 -1.70 0.80
N VAL A 98 0.59 -2.93 1.05
CA VAL A 98 0.15 -4.13 0.33
C VAL A 98 -0.41 -5.16 1.30
N ALA A 99 -1.58 -5.71 0.96
CA ALA A 99 -2.12 -6.92 1.56
C ALA A 99 -1.95 -8.07 0.57
N VAL A 100 -1.38 -9.18 1.03
CA VAL A 100 -1.10 -10.36 0.19
C VAL A 100 -1.77 -11.58 0.81
N ALA A 101 -2.90 -12.01 0.25
CA ALA A 101 -3.66 -13.18 0.74
C ALA A 101 -3.37 -14.46 -0.07
N ASP A 102 -2.72 -14.32 -1.23
CA ASP A 102 -2.40 -15.42 -2.13
C ASP A 102 -1.09 -15.17 -2.89
N GLN A 103 -0.57 -16.20 -3.56
CA GLN A 103 0.73 -16.16 -4.26
C GLN A 103 0.69 -15.40 -5.60
N GLN A 104 -0.12 -14.35 -5.74
CA GLN A 104 -0.04 -13.41 -6.87
C GLN A 104 0.68 -12.07 -6.56
N PRO A 105 1.85 -12.03 -5.88
CA PRO A 105 2.58 -10.78 -5.66
C PRO A 105 3.19 -10.18 -6.94
N LEU A 106 3.21 -10.92 -8.06
CA LEU A 106 3.78 -10.47 -9.33
C LEU A 106 2.91 -9.45 -10.08
N THR A 107 1.59 -9.50 -9.91
CA THR A 107 0.67 -8.59 -10.63
C THR A 107 0.81 -7.14 -10.13
N VAL A 108 1.01 -6.95 -8.83
CA VAL A 108 1.14 -5.62 -8.19
C VAL A 108 2.38 -4.87 -8.68
N LEU A 109 3.53 -5.56 -8.73
CA LEU A 109 4.78 -4.98 -9.20
C LEU A 109 4.75 -4.67 -10.70
N ASN A 110 4.03 -5.49 -11.48
CA ASN A 110 3.82 -5.23 -12.91
C ASN A 110 2.95 -3.99 -13.14
N TYR A 111 1.84 -3.80 -12.41
CA TYR A 111 0.99 -2.61 -12.55
C TYR A 111 1.70 -1.31 -12.16
N LEU A 112 2.54 -1.34 -11.11
CA LEU A 112 3.33 -0.18 -10.70
C LEU A 112 4.42 0.14 -11.73
N SER A 113 5.02 -0.90 -12.34
CA SER A 113 6.01 -0.73 -13.41
C SER A 113 5.39 -0.18 -14.70
N ASP A 114 4.17 -0.60 -15.03
CA ASP A 114 3.41 -0.12 -16.19
C ASP A 114 2.96 1.34 -16.00
N SER A 115 2.43 1.68 -14.82
CA SER A 115 1.98 3.05 -14.49
C SER A 115 3.12 4.08 -14.39
N VAL A 116 4.36 3.64 -14.10
CA VAL A 116 5.54 4.53 -14.09
C VAL A 116 6.14 4.75 -15.49
N SER A 117 5.75 3.91 -16.45
CA SER A 117 6.31 3.91 -17.82
C SER A 117 5.48 4.70 -18.84
N GLU A 118 4.33 5.27 -18.45
CA GLU A 118 3.58 6.19 -19.32
C GLU A 118 3.96 7.66 -19.06
N PRO A 119 4.89 8.26 -19.84
CA PRO A 119 4.90 9.70 -20.01
C PRO A 119 3.62 10.08 -20.74
N LYS A 120 2.68 10.71 -20.03
CA LYS A 120 1.54 11.39 -20.67
C LYS A 120 2.08 12.34 -21.75
N SER A 121 1.81 12.01 -23.01
CA SER A 121 1.92 12.93 -24.15
C SER A 121 0.65 13.78 -24.27
#